data_AF-A0A1Q5I558-F1
#
_entry.id   AF-A0A1Q5I558-F1
#
_cell.length_a   1.000
_cell.length_b   1.000
_cell.length_c   1.000
_cell.angle_alpha   90.00
_cell.angle_beta   90.00
_cell.angle_gamma   90.00
#
_symmetry.space_group_name_H-M   'P 1'
#
loop_
_entity.id
_entity.type
_entity.pdbx_description
1 polymer ?
#
loop_
_entity_poly.entity_id
_entity_poly.type
_entity_poly.pdbx_seq_one_letter_code
_entity_poly.pdbx_strand_id
1 'polypeptide(L)' 'MAHRTQLPPETEPSRLVQAADGSRWLTAGRNAAGEQLYVPEAVDVDTCPMWVRAEETGLVEATGGPLTAVDEEAAA' A
#
# COMPACT_ATOMS: atom_id res chain seq x y z
N MET A 1 -4.76 -35.75 -12.23
CA MET A 1 -3.94 -34.96 -11.29
C MET A 1 -3.65 -33.61 -11.93
N ALA A 2 -4.59 -32.68 -11.89
CA ALA A 2 -4.38 -31.34 -12.42
C ALA A 2 -3.81 -30.48 -11.28
N HIS A 3 -2.54 -30.10 -11.38
CA HIS A 3 -1.99 -29.04 -10.54
C HIS A 3 -2.69 -27.75 -10.96
N ARG A 4 -3.86 -27.47 -10.35
CA ARG A 4 -4.41 -26.14 -10.31
C ARG A 4 -3.38 -25.29 -9.58
N THR A 5 -2.54 -24.60 -10.33
CA THR A 5 -1.90 -23.38 -9.86
C THR A 5 -3.04 -22.43 -9.54
N GLN A 6 -3.55 -22.49 -8.31
CA GLN A 6 -4.41 -21.44 -7.80
C GLN A 6 -3.54 -20.18 -7.79
N LEU A 7 -3.70 -19.34 -8.82
CA LEU A 7 -3.38 -17.93 -8.72
C LEU A 7 -4.13 -17.43 -7.46
N PRO A 8 -3.45 -16.81 -6.48
CA PRO A 8 -4.13 -16.31 -5.30
C PRO A 8 -5.15 -15.25 -5.73
N PRO A 9 -6.46 -15.42 -5.47
CA PRO A 9 -7.44 -14.36 -5.63
C PRO A 9 -7.78 -13.86 -4.21
N GLU A 10 -7.70 -12.59 -3.83
CA GLU A 10 -7.72 -11.34 -4.56
C GLU A 10 -6.78 -10.42 -3.75
N THR A 11 -5.77 -9.81 -4.38
CA THR A 11 -5.01 -8.74 -3.72
C THR A 11 -6.05 -7.70 -3.30
N GLU A 12 -6.20 -7.43 -2.00
CA GLU A 12 -7.08 -6.36 -1.53
C GLU A 12 -6.79 -5.11 -2.39
N PRO A 13 -7.82 -4.44 -2.93
CA PRO A 13 -7.61 -3.32 -3.82
C PRO A 13 -6.73 -2.29 -3.11
N SER A 14 -5.65 -1.88 -3.77
CA SER A 14 -4.75 -0.86 -3.24
C SER A 14 -5.53 0.41 -2.95
N ARG A 15 -5.49 0.86 -1.70
CA ARG A 15 -6.14 2.08 -1.24
C ARG A 15 -5.14 3.23 -1.26
N LEU A 16 -5.59 4.39 -1.71
CA LEU A 16 -4.83 5.63 -1.68
C LEU A 16 -4.90 6.25 -0.29
N VAL A 17 -3.74 6.61 0.25
CA VAL A 17 -3.59 7.34 1.51
C VAL A 17 -2.70 8.56 1.29
N GLN A 18 -2.91 9.57 2.12
CA GLN A 18 -2.10 10.79 2.16
C GLN A 18 -1.36 10.87 3.49
N ALA A 19 -0.07 11.17 3.43
CA ALA A 19 0.76 11.40 4.60
C ALA A 19 0.68 12.87 5.06
N ALA A 20 1.21 13.15 6.26
CA ALA A 20 1.13 14.49 6.86
C ALA A 20 1.88 15.57 6.08
N ASP A 21 2.90 15.21 5.31
CA ASP A 21 3.64 16.10 4.41
C ASP A 21 2.94 16.35 3.07
N GLY A 22 1.77 15.72 2.85
CA GLY A 22 0.98 15.82 1.62
C GLY A 22 1.36 14.81 0.53
N SER A 23 2.38 13.97 0.75
CA SER A 23 2.73 12.89 -0.18
C SER A 23 1.64 11.81 -0.20
N ARG A 24 1.48 11.14 -1.35
CA ARG A 24 0.44 10.14 -1.59
C ARG A 24 1.03 8.75 -1.81
N TRP A 25 0.39 7.76 -1.19
CA TRP A 25 0.87 6.39 -1.11
C TRP A 25 -0.26 5.40 -1.33
N LEU A 26 0.05 4.25 -1.90
CA LEU A 26 -0.87 3.13 -2.11
C LEU A 26 -0.56 2.01 -1.12
N THR A 27 -1.58 1.37 -0.56
CA THR A 27 -1.39 0.14 0.21
C THR A 27 -0.90 -0.99 -0.70
N ALA A 28 0.18 -1.63 -0.27
CA ALA A 28 0.91 -2.63 -1.05
C ALA A 28 1.01 -3.97 -0.31
N GLY A 29 -0.09 -4.41 0.32
CA GLY A 29 -0.14 -5.67 1.08
C GLY A 29 0.56 -5.59 2.44
N ARG A 30 0.91 -6.73 3.01
CA ARG A 30 1.49 -6.83 4.37
C ARG A 30 2.83 -7.56 4.38
N ASN A 31 3.72 -7.20 5.30
CA ASN A 31 4.97 -7.93 5.54
C ASN A 31 4.71 -9.24 6.33
N ALA A 32 5.77 -10.02 6.58
CA ALA A 32 5.69 -11.27 7.33
C ALA A 32 5.27 -11.10 8.81
N ALA A 33 5.41 -9.90 9.37
CA ALA A 33 4.96 -9.55 10.71
C ALA A 33 3.48 -9.09 10.72
N GLY A 34 2.85 -8.95 9.56
CA GLY A 34 1.47 -8.50 9.41
C GLY A 34 1.30 -6.98 9.33
N GLU A 35 2.40 -6.23 9.24
CA GLU A 35 2.40 -4.77 9.11
C GLU A 35 2.03 -4.36 7.69
N GLN A 36 1.28 -3.26 7.58
CA GLN A 36 0.87 -2.70 6.31
C GLN A 36 2.07 -2.06 5.59
N LEU A 37 2.23 -2.40 4.31
CA LEU A 37 3.24 -1.85 3.43
C LEU A 37 2.64 -0.82 2.48
N TYR A 38 3.47 0.13 2.06
CA TYR A 38 3.09 1.24 1.19
C TYR A 38 4.09 1.43 0.07
N VAL A 39 3.61 1.91 -1.07
CA VAL A 39 4.43 2.41 -2.18
C VAL A 39 3.95 3.79 -2.60
N PRO A 40 4.80 4.64 -3.19
CA PRO A 40 4.34 5.92 -3.74
C PRO A 40 3.23 5.73 -4.77
N GLU A 41 2.28 6.66 -4.86
CA GLU A 41 1.14 6.60 -5.81
C GLU A 41 1.56 6.36 -7.27
N ALA A 42 2.72 6.89 -7.68
CA ALA A 42 3.24 6.74 -9.04
C ALA A 42 3.89 5.37 -9.32
N VAL A 43 3.99 4.48 -8.33
CA VAL A 43 4.64 3.18 -8.44
C VAL A 43 3.60 2.08 -8.57
N ASP A 44 3.81 1.20 -9.55
CA ASP A 44 3.01 -0.01 -9.72
C ASP A 44 3.29 -1.01 -8.59
N VAL A 45 2.24 -1.30 -7.81
CA VAL A 45 2.28 -2.19 -6.64
C VAL A 45 2.66 -3.62 -7.03
N ASP A 46 2.27 -4.09 -8.21
CA ASP A 46 2.47 -5.49 -8.62
C ASP A 46 3.92 -5.76 -9.04
N THR A 47 4.62 -4.72 -9.50
CA THR A 47 6.02 -4.82 -9.95
C THR A 47 7.02 -4.28 -8.92
N CYS A 48 6.56 -3.55 -7.90
CA CYS A 48 7.42 -3.00 -6.86
C CYS A 48 7.97 -4.09 -5.91
N PRO A 49 9.31 -4.27 -5.83
CA PRO A 49 9.91 -5.25 -4.92
C PRO A 49 9.60 -4.94 -3.45
N MET A 50 9.43 -5.97 -2.61
CA MET A 50 9.07 -5.77 -1.20
C MET A 50 10.05 -4.89 -0.41
N TRP A 51 11.34 -4.95 -0.72
CA TRP A 51 12.39 -4.17 -0.02
C TRP A 51 12.34 -2.66 -0.32
N VAL A 52 11.59 -2.24 -1.35
CA VAL A 52 11.33 -0.83 -1.67
C VAL A 52 10.10 -0.30 -0.92
N ARG A 53 9.23 -1.19 -0.45
CA ARG A 53 7.96 -0.81 0.19
C ARG A 53 8.24 -0.29 1.60
N ALA A 54 7.58 0.82 1.95
CA ALA A 54 7.69 1.41 3.27
C ALA A 54 6.70 0.76 4.23
N GLU A 55 7.12 0.54 5.48
CA GLU A 55 6.22 0.15 6.57
C GLU A 55 5.47 1.36 7.10
N GLU A 56 4.24 1.16 7.60
CA GLU A 56 3.41 2.24 8.15
C GLU A 56 4.17 3.11 9.17
N THR A 57 4.82 2.45 10.14
CA THR A 57 5.56 3.11 11.21
C THR A 57 6.66 4.01 10.66
N GLY A 58 7.50 3.47 9.76
CA GLY A 58 8.58 4.24 9.15
C GLY A 58 8.07 5.41 8.30
N LEU A 59 6.92 5.23 7.64
CA LEU A 59 6.30 6.28 6.85
C LEU A 59 5.72 7.40 7.73
N VAL A 60 5.05 7.06 8.83
CA VAL A 60 4.51 8.03 9.80
C VAL A 60 5.64 8.81 10.47
N GLU A 61 6.73 8.15 10.85
CA GLU A 61 7.91 8.79 11.43
C GLU A 61 8.58 9.75 10.43
N ALA A 62 8.72 9.33 9.17
CA ALA A 62 9.36 10.14 8.13
C ALA A 62 8.53 11.36 7.72
N THR A 63 7.20 11.21 7.69
CA THR A 63 6.28 12.26 7.23
C THR A 63 5.76 13.14 8.37
N GLY A 64 6.02 12.76 9.63
CA GLY A 64 5.72 13.56 10.81
C GLY A 64 4.25 13.52 11.25
N GLY A 65 3.47 12.52 10.82
CA GLY A 65 2.09 12.39 11.23
C GLY A 65 1.36 11.17 10.65
N PRO A 66 0.12 10.93 11.09
CA PRO A 66 -0.65 9.76 10.67
C PRO A 66 -1.03 9.80 9.19
N LEU A 67 -1.20 8.62 8.61
CA LEU A 67 -1.74 8.46 7.26
C LEU A 67 -3.27 8.62 7.28
N THR A 68 -3.82 9.34 6.30
CA THR A 68 -5.26 9.52 6.13
C THR A 68 -5.72 8.89 4.83
N ALA A 69 -6.80 8.11 4.85
CA ALA A 69 -7.41 7.59 3.63
C ALA A 69 -7.85 8.75 2.72
N VAL A 70 -7.57 8.62 1.43
CA VAL A 70 -8.10 9.51 0.40
C VAL A 70 -9.34 8.81 -0.15
N ASP A 71 -10.51 9.11 0.42
CA ASP A 71 -11.77 8.64 -0.16
C ASP A 71 -11.93 9.28 -1.56
N GLU A 72 -12.06 8.47 -2.61
CA GLU A 72 -12.40 8.96 -3.95
C GLU A 72 -13.85 9.45 -4.06
N GLU A 73 -14.65 9.37 -2.99
CA GLU A 73 -16.07 9.74 -2.96
C GLU A 73 -16.29 11.22 -2.55
N ALA A 74 -15.69 12.14 -3.30
CA ALA A 74 -16.04 13.57 -3.26
C ALA A 74 -15.86 14.27 -4.62
N ALA A 75 -16.07 13.56 -5.74
CA ALA A 75 -16.30 14.18 -7.04
C ALA A 75 -17.66 13.71 -7.58
N ALA A 76 -18.58 14.67 -7.63
CA ALA A 76 -19.97 14.58 -8.07
C ALA A 76 -20.16 14.13 -9.53
#